data_AF-A0A1U8NWK6-F1
#
_entry.id   AF-A0A1U8NWK6-F1
#
_cell.length_a   1.000
_cell.length_b   1.000
_cell.length_c   1.000
_cell.angle_alpha   90.00
_cell.angle_beta   90.00
_cell.angle_gamma   90.00
#
_symmetry.space_group_name_H-M   'P 1'
#
loop_
_entity.id
_entity.type
_entity.pdbx_description
1 polymer ?
#
loop_
_entity_poly.entity_id
_entity_poly.type
_entity_poly.pdbx_seq_one_letter_code
_entity_poly.pdbx_strand_id
1 'polypeptide(L)'
;MNDIDCTSRQKLKGAVFLLRDEEYQWRLSVEEGTQLDRLNWDYFNTAFQGKYVGATYVEACRCEFMNLTQGDKTVAEYEAKFLGLSHYARRMVAYEYDKCVRFEDGLRDSLRVLIALQREREFIILVDKAKIDEEVKRVERQNRDRERGKNKRDSEPSNSAQKLKKWARTNGPSRVGVPVVSTRVQQ
;
A
#
# COMPACT_ATOMS: atom_id res chain seq x y z
N MET A 1 14.09 -8.12 13.87
CA MET A 1 13.39 -8.40 15.14
C MET A 1 14.47 -8.76 16.14
N ASN A 2 14.70 -7.90 17.14
CA ASN A 2 15.77 -8.11 18.12
C ASN A 2 15.57 -9.48 18.77
N ASP A 3 16.51 -10.39 18.57
CA ASP A 3 16.57 -11.65 19.31
C ASP A 3 16.82 -11.24 20.75
N ILE A 4 15.77 -11.25 21.57
CA ILE A 4 15.96 -11.24 23.01
C ILE A 4 16.77 -12.51 23.26
N ASP A 5 18.03 -12.37 23.69
CA ASP A 5 18.97 -13.47 24.02
C ASP A 5 18.38 -14.35 25.13
N CYS A 6 17.36 -15.12 24.77
CA CYS A 6 16.64 -16.04 25.61
C CYS A 6 17.05 -17.43 25.15
N THR A 7 17.66 -18.17 26.07
CA THR A 7 17.93 -19.59 25.87
C THR A 7 16.63 -20.32 25.52
N SER A 8 16.72 -21.41 24.75
CA SER A 8 15.56 -22.25 24.41
C SER A 8 14.74 -22.65 25.64
N ARG A 9 15.41 -22.81 26.78
CA ARG A 9 14.78 -23.09 28.07
C ARG A 9 13.97 -21.92 28.62
N GLN A 10 14.44 -20.69 28.49
CA GLN A 10 13.70 -19.49 28.90
C GLN A 10 12.50 -19.25 28.00
N LYS A 11 12.66 -19.41 26.68
CA LYS A 11 11.56 -19.33 25.70
C LYS A 11 10.45 -20.34 26.04
N LEU A 12 10.83 -21.60 26.30
CA LEU A 12 9.90 -22.65 26.70
C LEU A 12 9.17 -22.32 28.01
N LYS A 13 9.90 -21.93 29.07
CA LYS A 13 9.29 -21.54 30.35
C LYS A 13 8.29 -20.39 30.21
N GLY A 14 8.65 -19.37 29.42
CA GLY A 14 7.79 -18.22 29.16
C GLY A 14 6.51 -18.62 28.42
N ALA A 15 6.61 -19.39 27.34
CA ALA A 15 5.43 -19.83 26.60
C ALA A 15 4.52 -20.74 27.43
N VAL A 16 5.09 -21.68 28.19
CA VAL A 16 4.34 -22.54 29.11
C VAL A 16 3.56 -21.72 30.15
N PHE A 17 4.14 -20.63 30.65
CA PHE A 17 3.47 -19.75 31.61
C PHE A 17 2.27 -18.99 30.99
N LEU A 18 2.26 -18.80 29.68
CA LEU A 18 1.18 -18.12 28.96
C LEU A 18 0.03 -19.06 28.55
N LEU A 19 0.25 -20.38 28.56
CA LEU A 19 -0.80 -21.36 28.29
C LEU A 19 -1.85 -21.32 29.39
N ARG A 20 -3.12 -21.38 29.02
CA ARG A 20 -4.25 -21.45 29.95
C ARG A 20 -5.04 -22.72 29.66
N ASP A 21 -5.95 -23.06 30.56
CA ASP A 21 -7.05 -24.02 30.34
C ASP A 21 -6.68 -25.25 29.48
N GLU A 22 -7.21 -25.32 28.24
CA GLU A 22 -7.05 -26.46 27.33
C GLU A 22 -5.61 -26.61 26.82
N GLU A 23 -4.91 -25.51 26.55
CA GLU A 23 -3.54 -25.55 26.06
C GLU A 23 -2.57 -26.05 27.14
N TYR A 24 -2.85 -25.73 28.40
CA TYR A 24 -2.10 -26.26 29.53
C TYR A 24 -2.30 -27.78 29.69
N GLN A 25 -3.53 -28.26 29.58
CA GLN A 25 -3.84 -29.70 29.64
C GLN A 25 -3.17 -30.48 28.49
N TRP A 26 -3.25 -29.95 27.26
CA TRP A 26 -2.53 -30.53 26.14
C TRP A 26 -1.02 -30.63 26.38
N ARG A 27 -0.41 -29.59 26.94
CA ARG A 27 1.01 -29.57 27.24
C ARG A 27 1.40 -30.66 28.23
N LEU A 28 0.59 -30.90 29.26
CA LEU A 28 0.80 -32.03 30.19
C LEU A 28 0.79 -33.38 29.45
N SER A 29 -0.17 -33.59 28.54
CA SER A 29 -0.22 -34.82 27.73
C SER A 29 0.99 -35.01 26.80
N VAL A 30 1.54 -33.91 26.27
CA VAL A 30 2.77 -33.95 25.45
C VAL A 30 4.00 -34.27 26.29
N GLU A 31 4.07 -33.73 27.52
CA GLU A 31 5.17 -34.00 28.45
C GLU A 31 5.16 -35.44 28.98
N GLU A 32 3.98 -36.01 29.24
CA GLU A 32 3.84 -37.42 29.64
C GLU A 32 4.27 -38.40 28.54
N GLY A 33 4.10 -38.03 27.27
CA GLY A 33 4.46 -38.85 26.11
C GLY A 33 5.89 -38.67 25.60
N THR A 34 6.67 -37.73 26.14
CA THR A 34 7.98 -37.32 25.58
C THR A 34 9.08 -37.39 26.63
N GLN A 35 10.25 -37.93 26.28
CA GLN A 35 11.40 -37.90 27.18
C GLN A 35 11.88 -36.46 27.46
N LEU A 36 12.22 -36.19 28.73
CA LEU A 36 12.54 -34.85 29.24
C LEU A 36 13.75 -34.19 28.55
N ASP A 37 14.65 -34.99 27.98
CA ASP A 37 15.82 -34.57 27.20
C ASP A 37 15.45 -34.04 25.80
N ARG A 38 14.28 -34.40 25.27
CA ARG A 38 13.76 -33.95 23.96
C ARG A 38 12.83 -32.75 24.04
N LEU A 39 12.37 -32.38 25.23
CA LEU A 39 11.49 -31.22 25.46
C LEU A 39 12.29 -29.90 25.44
N ASN A 40 12.63 -29.45 24.24
CA ASN A 40 13.22 -28.13 24.00
C ASN A 40 12.22 -27.20 23.28
N TRP A 41 12.60 -25.92 23.10
CA TRP A 41 11.75 -24.91 22.46
C TRP A 41 11.27 -25.32 21.08
N ASP A 42 12.15 -25.90 20.26
CA ASP A 42 11.82 -26.28 18.88
C ASP A 42 10.79 -27.38 18.85
N TYR A 43 10.94 -28.41 19.70
CA TYR A 43 9.95 -29.48 19.83
C TYR A 43 8.58 -28.92 20.28
N PHE A 44 8.56 -28.11 21.35
CA PHE A 44 7.33 -27.50 21.84
C PHE A 44 6.65 -26.65 20.78
N ASN A 45 7.40 -25.79 20.10
CA ASN A 45 6.88 -24.91 19.07
C ASN A 45 6.36 -25.72 17.86
N THR A 46 7.05 -26.79 17.44
CA THR A 46 6.57 -27.69 16.38
C THR A 46 5.29 -28.40 16.78
N ALA A 47 5.22 -28.94 18.00
CA ALA A 47 4.01 -29.62 18.50
C ALA A 47 2.84 -28.65 18.64
N PHE A 48 3.09 -27.44 19.15
CA PHE A 48 2.10 -26.38 19.29
C PHE A 48 1.57 -25.94 17.92
N GLN A 49 2.46 -25.72 16.95
CA GLN A 49 2.05 -25.42 15.58
C GLN A 49 1.25 -26.57 14.97
N GLY A 50 1.69 -27.82 15.15
CA GLY A 50 0.96 -28.98 14.62
C GLY A 50 -0.46 -29.13 15.19
N LYS A 51 -0.66 -28.78 16.47
CA LYS A 51 -1.98 -28.87 17.11
C LYS A 51 -2.89 -27.67 16.81
N TYR A 52 -2.36 -26.45 16.92
CA TYR A 52 -3.18 -25.23 16.93
C TYR A 52 -3.10 -24.44 15.62
N VAL A 53 -2.04 -24.63 14.83
CA VAL A 53 -1.88 -23.99 13.52
C VAL A 53 -2.26 -25.02 12.45
N GLY A 54 -3.54 -25.01 12.06
CA GLY A 54 -4.05 -25.96 11.08
C GLY A 54 -3.27 -25.95 9.76
N ALA A 55 -3.03 -27.13 9.19
CA ALA A 55 -2.29 -27.28 7.93
C ALA A 55 -2.88 -26.42 6.79
N THR A 56 -4.20 -26.28 6.74
CA THR A 56 -4.91 -25.41 5.79
C THR A 56 -4.51 -23.94 5.93
N TYR A 57 -4.32 -23.45 7.16
CA TYR A 57 -3.89 -22.08 7.41
C TYR A 57 -2.44 -21.87 6.98
N VAL A 58 -1.54 -22.79 7.33
CA VAL A 58 -0.13 -22.74 6.90
C VAL A 58 -0.04 -22.69 5.37
N GLU A 59 -0.81 -23.55 4.70
CA GLU A 59 -0.84 -23.59 3.25
C GLU A 59 -1.43 -22.30 2.66
N ALA A 60 -2.49 -21.75 3.25
CA ALA A 60 -3.05 -20.46 2.84
C ALA A 60 -2.02 -19.33 2.97
N CYS A 61 -1.28 -19.24 4.08
CA CYS A 61 -0.20 -18.27 4.25
C CYS A 61 0.92 -18.47 3.24
N ARG A 62 1.27 -19.73 2.93
CA ARG A 62 2.28 -20.06 1.91
C ARG A 62 1.82 -19.57 0.52
N CYS A 63 0.58 -19.86 0.13
CA CYS A 63 -0.01 -19.37 -1.11
C CYS A 63 -0.07 -17.83 -1.14
N GLU A 64 -0.42 -17.20 -0.01
CA GLU A 64 -0.44 -15.74 0.09
C GLU A 64 0.97 -15.14 -0.13
N PHE A 65 2.01 -15.76 0.43
CA PHE A 65 3.39 -15.33 0.20
C PHE A 65 3.80 -15.47 -1.28
N MET A 66 3.43 -16.57 -1.94
CA MET A 66 3.73 -16.79 -3.36
C MET A 66 3.05 -15.78 -4.28
N ASN A 67 1.88 -15.27 -3.89
CA ASN A 67 1.14 -14.28 -4.66
C ASN A 67 1.33 -12.86 -4.13
N LEU A 68 2.21 -12.67 -3.15
CA LEU A 68 2.42 -11.36 -2.54
C LEU A 68 3.09 -10.42 -3.52
N THR A 69 2.41 -9.32 -3.80
CA THR A 69 2.93 -8.16 -4.54
C THR A 69 2.71 -6.89 -3.72
N GLN A 70 3.52 -5.87 -3.95
CA GLN A 70 3.36 -4.54 -3.38
C GLN A 70 1.95 -3.99 -3.67
N GLY A 71 1.51 -4.04 -4.93
CA GLY A 71 0.24 -3.45 -5.36
C GLY A 71 0.18 -1.96 -5.02
N ASP A 72 -0.89 -1.54 -4.35
CA ASP A 72 -1.08 -0.15 -3.91
C ASP A 72 -0.39 0.20 -2.59
N LYS A 73 0.16 -0.79 -1.88
CA LYS A 73 0.84 -0.58 -0.59
C LYS A 73 2.12 0.21 -0.77
N THR A 74 2.51 0.95 0.25
CA THR A 74 3.88 1.49 0.37
C THR A 74 4.90 0.35 0.45
N VAL A 75 6.17 0.63 0.15
CA VAL A 75 7.26 -0.35 0.30
C VAL A 75 7.34 -0.83 1.75
N ALA A 76 7.10 0.04 2.73
CA ALA A 76 7.12 -0.32 4.16
C ALA A 76 6.01 -1.30 4.56
N GLU A 77 4.77 -1.08 4.09
CA GLU A 77 3.66 -2.01 4.32
C GLU A 77 3.87 -3.35 3.62
N TYR A 78 4.42 -3.31 2.41
CA TYR A 78 4.79 -4.51 1.66
C TYR A 78 5.90 -5.30 2.39
N GLU A 79 6.94 -4.64 2.88
CA GLU A 79 8.00 -5.24 3.72
C GLU A 79 7.43 -5.91 4.96
N ALA A 80 6.57 -5.21 5.73
CA ALA A 80 5.98 -5.77 6.94
C ALA A 80 5.20 -7.06 6.63
N LYS A 81 4.39 -7.05 5.56
CA LYS A 81 3.62 -8.22 5.14
C LYS A 81 4.52 -9.34 4.60
N PHE A 82 5.55 -8.99 3.85
CA PHE A 82 6.54 -9.93 3.33
C PHE A 82 7.25 -10.67 4.46
N LEU A 83 7.76 -9.94 5.45
CA LEU A 83 8.43 -10.52 6.61
C LEU A 83 7.47 -11.40 7.43
N GLY A 84 6.24 -10.94 7.68
CA GLY A 84 5.23 -11.72 8.41
C GLY A 84 4.91 -13.07 7.74
N LEU A 85 4.79 -13.09 6.42
CA LEU A 85 4.48 -14.30 5.65
C LEU A 85 5.71 -15.17 5.34
N SER A 86 6.91 -14.61 5.32
CA SER A 86 8.16 -15.32 5.04
C SER A 86 8.39 -16.51 5.98
N HIS A 87 7.88 -16.43 7.21
CA HIS A 87 7.98 -17.49 8.20
C HIS A 87 7.30 -18.80 7.77
N TYR A 88 6.29 -18.72 6.89
CA TYR A 88 5.57 -19.89 6.35
C TYR A 88 6.15 -20.39 5.03
N ALA A 89 7.07 -19.62 4.43
CA ALA A 89 7.69 -19.93 3.14
C ALA A 89 9.22 -19.96 3.23
N ARG A 90 9.77 -20.42 4.37
CA ARG A 90 11.23 -20.39 4.67
C ARG A 90 12.11 -20.97 3.58
N ARG A 91 11.65 -22.02 2.88
CA ARG A 91 12.40 -22.64 1.77
C ARG A 91 12.58 -21.71 0.57
N MET A 92 11.69 -20.74 0.36
CA MET A 92 11.75 -19.78 -0.75
C MET A 92 12.67 -18.59 -0.47
N VAL A 93 13.00 -18.34 0.80
CA VAL A 93 13.80 -17.21 1.27
C VAL A 93 14.88 -17.70 2.22
N ALA A 94 15.42 -18.90 1.94
CA ALA A 94 16.38 -19.56 2.80
C ALA A 94 17.71 -18.80 2.84
N TYR A 95 18.08 -18.19 1.71
CA TYR A 95 19.24 -17.33 1.59
C TYR A 95 18.81 -15.87 1.45
N GLU A 96 19.65 -14.96 1.96
CA GLU A 96 19.40 -13.52 1.91
C GLU A 96 19.24 -13.03 0.46
N TYR A 97 19.98 -13.64 -0.48
CA TYR A 97 19.84 -13.38 -1.91
C TYR A 97 18.46 -13.78 -2.45
N ASP A 98 17.94 -14.97 -2.12
CA ASP A 98 16.61 -15.41 -2.56
C ASP A 98 15.53 -14.49 -2.00
N LYS A 99 15.73 -14.02 -0.76
CA LYS A 99 14.87 -13.04 -0.12
C LYS A 99 14.85 -11.71 -0.88
N CYS A 100 16.01 -11.24 -1.35
CA CYS A 100 16.12 -10.04 -2.20
C CYS A 100 15.38 -10.23 -3.53
N VAL A 101 15.68 -11.31 -4.26
CA VAL A 101 15.03 -11.63 -5.55
C VAL A 101 13.53 -11.71 -5.39
N ARG A 102 13.05 -12.45 -4.38
CA ARG A 102 11.62 -12.62 -4.14
C ARG A 102 10.93 -11.32 -3.77
N PHE A 103 11.59 -10.44 -3.01
CA PHE A 103 11.06 -9.13 -2.67
C PHE A 103 10.97 -8.23 -3.90
N GLU A 104 12.03 -8.18 -4.70
CA GLU A 104 12.13 -7.43 -5.95
C GLU A 104 11.03 -7.84 -6.94
N ASP A 105 10.81 -9.14 -7.13
CA ASP A 105 9.78 -9.67 -8.03
C ASP A 105 8.37 -9.18 -7.69
N GLY A 106 8.10 -8.97 -6.40
CA GLY A 106 6.82 -8.46 -5.94
C GLY A 106 6.71 -6.93 -5.92
N LEU A 107 7.77 -6.18 -6.21
CA LEU A 107 7.69 -4.71 -6.32
C LEU A 107 6.86 -4.29 -7.53
N ARG A 108 6.22 -3.13 -7.43
CA ARG A 108 5.54 -2.51 -8.57
C ARG A 108 6.55 -2.22 -9.69
N ASP A 109 6.15 -2.39 -10.95
CA ASP A 109 7.05 -2.27 -12.11
C ASP A 109 7.87 -0.98 -12.14
N SER A 110 7.25 0.13 -11.71
CA SER A 110 7.95 1.41 -11.66
C SER A 110 9.17 1.38 -10.73
N LEU A 111 9.12 0.65 -9.62
CA LEU A 111 10.25 0.50 -8.70
C LEU A 111 11.14 -0.67 -9.11
N ARG A 112 10.54 -1.79 -9.52
CA ARG A 112 11.27 -3.01 -9.89
C ARG A 112 12.40 -2.75 -10.87
N VAL A 113 12.15 -1.97 -11.93
CA VAL A 113 13.19 -1.65 -12.92
C VAL A 113 14.39 -0.95 -12.27
N LEU A 114 14.17 0.06 -11.42
CA LEU A 114 15.26 0.81 -10.80
C LEU A 114 16.05 -0.04 -9.79
N ILE A 115 15.34 -0.88 -9.03
CA ILE A 115 15.95 -1.72 -8.00
C ILE A 115 16.73 -2.89 -8.63
N ALA A 116 16.19 -3.53 -9.66
CA ALA A 116 16.82 -4.63 -10.39
C ALA A 116 18.21 -4.27 -10.93
N LEU A 117 18.38 -3.04 -11.39
CA LEU A 117 19.66 -2.56 -11.92
C LEU A 117 20.76 -2.51 -10.85
N GLN A 118 20.40 -2.35 -9.58
CA GLN A 118 21.34 -2.16 -8.47
C GLN A 118 21.90 -3.48 -7.94
N ARG A 119 21.21 -4.61 -8.21
CA ARG A 119 21.67 -5.97 -7.90
C ARG A 119 22.06 -6.17 -6.43
N GLU A 120 21.27 -5.59 -5.52
CA GLU A 120 21.51 -5.72 -4.09
C GLU A 120 21.33 -7.15 -3.59
N ARG A 121 22.22 -7.57 -2.68
CA ARG A 121 22.23 -8.92 -2.11
C ARG A 121 21.89 -8.96 -0.62
N GLU A 122 21.78 -7.80 -0.01
CA GLU A 122 21.42 -7.63 1.39
C GLU A 122 20.01 -7.05 1.46
N PHE A 123 19.10 -7.78 2.14
CA PHE A 123 17.67 -7.46 2.11
C PHE A 123 17.39 -6.07 2.68
N ILE A 124 18.07 -5.70 3.78
CA ILE A 124 17.91 -4.40 4.43
C ILE A 124 18.30 -3.27 3.48
N ILE A 125 19.44 -3.39 2.80
CA ILE A 125 19.91 -2.39 1.85
C ILE A 125 18.92 -2.26 0.69
N LEU A 126 18.47 -3.38 0.11
CA LEU A 126 17.50 -3.38 -0.99
C LEU A 126 16.20 -2.66 -0.60
N VAL A 127 15.65 -2.97 0.57
CA VAL A 127 14.40 -2.38 1.07
C VAL A 127 14.56 -0.88 1.30
N ASP A 128 15.66 -0.44 1.91
CA ASP A 128 15.88 0.99 2.17
C ASP A 128 15.99 1.78 0.87
N LYS A 129 16.69 1.23 -0.13
CA LYS A 129 16.75 1.85 -1.47
C LYS A 129 15.39 1.89 -2.14
N ALA A 130 14.58 0.84 -2.03
CA ALA A 130 13.21 0.82 -2.55
C ALA A 130 12.33 1.89 -1.88
N LYS A 131 12.47 2.13 -0.58
CA LYS A 131 11.77 3.21 0.13
C LYS A 131 12.19 4.59 -0.35
N ILE A 132 13.49 4.81 -0.57
CA ILE A 132 14.01 6.07 -1.11
C ILE A 132 13.47 6.32 -2.52
N ASP A 133 13.53 5.31 -3.40
CA ASP A 133 13.04 5.43 -4.78
C ASP A 133 11.51 5.66 -4.84
N GLU A 134 10.74 5.04 -3.93
CA GLU A 134 9.30 5.31 -3.78
C GLU A 134 9.02 6.77 -3.41
N GLU A 135 9.79 7.31 -2.46
CA GLU A 135 9.69 8.71 -2.04
C GLU A 135 10.01 9.68 -3.19
N VAL A 136 11.14 9.46 -3.88
CA VAL A 136 11.57 10.28 -5.02
C VAL A 136 10.48 10.32 -6.08
N LYS A 137 9.93 9.15 -6.45
CA LYS A 137 8.84 9.09 -7.45
C LYS A 137 7.56 9.75 -6.97
N ARG A 138 7.25 9.68 -5.69
CA ARG A 138 6.08 10.38 -5.12
C ARG A 138 6.24 11.89 -5.26
N VAL A 139 7.41 12.43 -4.90
CA VAL A 139 7.73 13.86 -5.01
C VAL A 139 7.71 14.32 -6.48
N GLU A 140 8.30 13.55 -7.40
CA GLU A 140 8.26 13.87 -8.84
C GLU A 140 6.83 13.98 -9.38
N ARG A 141 5.95 13.05 -9.00
CA ARG A 141 4.53 13.10 -9.39
C ARG A 141 3.84 14.34 -8.83
N GLN A 142 4.04 14.64 -7.55
CA GLN A 142 3.47 15.84 -6.91
C GLN A 142 3.94 17.14 -7.60
N ASN A 143 5.21 17.22 -8.00
CA ASN A 143 5.74 18.37 -8.72
C ASN A 143 5.07 18.54 -10.10
N ARG A 144 4.94 17.45 -10.86
CA ARG A 144 4.26 17.46 -12.17
C ARG A 144 2.80 17.87 -12.06
N ASP A 145 2.09 17.39 -11.04
CA ASP A 145 0.70 17.76 -10.78
C ASP A 145 0.57 19.24 -10.41
N ARG A 146 1.50 19.76 -9.61
CA ARG A 146 1.55 21.18 -9.24
C ARG A 146 1.82 22.08 -10.44
N GLU A 147 2.73 21.70 -11.34
CA GLU A 147 3.00 22.42 -12.58
C GLU A 147 1.78 22.42 -13.51
N ARG A 148 1.13 21.27 -13.67
CA ARG A 148 -0.11 21.15 -14.46
C ARG A 148 -1.25 22.02 -13.92
N GLY A 149 -1.38 22.11 -12.60
CA GLY A 149 -2.36 22.96 -11.93
C GLY A 149 -2.06 24.47 -12.00
N LYS A 150 -0.81 24.87 -12.21
CA LYS A 150 -0.44 26.27 -12.49
C LYS A 150 -0.82 26.64 -13.93
N ASN A 151 -0.41 25.82 -14.90
CA ASN A 151 -0.68 26.08 -16.31
C ASN A 151 -2.19 26.18 -16.62
N LYS A 152 -3.05 25.45 -15.90
CA LYS A 152 -4.52 25.57 -16.05
C LYS A 152 -5.10 26.90 -15.56
N ARG A 153 -4.54 27.49 -14.50
CA ARG A 153 -5.00 28.80 -13.96
C ARG A 153 -4.58 29.96 -14.85
N ASP A 154 -3.45 29.83 -15.53
CA ASP A 154 -2.97 30.83 -16.48
C ASP A 154 -3.65 30.71 -17.86
N SER A 155 -4.41 29.63 -18.09
CA SER A 155 -5.12 29.35 -19.35
C SER A 155 -6.62 29.61 -19.29
N GLU A 156 -7.19 30.00 -18.14
CA GLU A 156 -8.60 30.44 -18.10
C GLU A 156 -8.73 31.76 -18.84
N PRO A 157 -9.47 31.82 -19.98
CA PRO A 157 -9.77 33.08 -20.60
C PRO A 157 -10.69 33.84 -19.64
N SER A 158 -10.21 34.98 -19.14
CA SER A 158 -11.05 35.93 -18.40
C SER A 158 -12.19 36.38 -19.31
N ASN A 159 -13.33 35.69 -19.27
CA ASN A 159 -14.52 36.06 -20.01
C ASN A 159 -15.29 37.16 -19.25
N SER A 160 -14.58 38.20 -18.81
CA SER A 160 -15.15 39.39 -18.17
C SER A 160 -15.37 40.56 -19.13
N ALA A 161 -15.03 40.40 -20.42
CA ALA A 161 -15.13 41.45 -21.43
C ALA A 161 -16.44 41.46 -22.26
N GLN A 162 -17.56 40.92 -21.74
CA GLN A 162 -18.86 41.02 -22.43
C GLN A 162 -19.99 41.69 -21.63
N LYS A 163 -19.70 42.31 -20.47
CA LYS A 163 -20.72 43.04 -19.71
C LYS A 163 -20.35 44.49 -19.45
N LEU A 164 -19.92 45.21 -20.48
CA LEU A 164 -19.95 46.68 -20.47
C LEU A 164 -20.16 47.24 -21.86
N LYS A 165 -21.43 47.30 -22.29
CA LYS A 165 -22.00 48.31 -23.20
C LYS A 165 -23.48 48.00 -23.44
N LYS A 166 -24.35 48.52 -22.58
CA LYS A 166 -25.73 48.85 -22.95
C LYS A 166 -25.96 50.33 -22.68
N TRP A 167 -25.71 51.06 -23.77
CA TRP A 167 -26.17 52.37 -24.23
C TRP A 167 -26.81 53.36 -23.24
N ALA A 168 -26.39 54.61 -23.44
CA ALA A 168 -26.72 55.79 -22.68
C ALA A 168 -28.19 56.19 -22.76
N ARG A 169 -28.60 56.95 -21.74
CA ARG A 169 -29.88 57.66 -21.65
C ARG A 169 -30.11 58.56 -22.86
N THR A 170 -31.33 58.56 -23.40
CA THR A 170 -31.88 59.72 -24.12
C THR A 170 -33.30 59.99 -23.58
N ASN A 171 -33.46 61.14 -22.93
CA ASN A 171 -34.75 61.76 -22.63
C ASN A 171 -35.03 62.80 -23.74
N GLY A 172 -36.29 62.86 -24.22
CA GLY A 172 -36.80 63.53 -25.46
C GLY A 172 -36.71 65.06 -25.55
N PRO A 173 -37.68 65.82 -26.14
CA PRO A 173 -38.89 65.47 -26.93
C PRO A 173 -39.20 66.37 -28.18
N SER A 174 -40.36 66.13 -28.85
CA SER A 174 -41.14 67.03 -29.75
C SER A 174 -40.65 67.25 -31.21
N ARG A 175 -41.44 67.45 -32.28
CA ARG A 175 -42.88 67.77 -32.49
C ARG A 175 -43.25 67.55 -34.00
N VAL A 176 -44.49 67.11 -34.23
CA VAL A 176 -45.48 67.46 -35.29
C VAL A 176 -45.06 67.58 -36.78
N GLY A 177 -45.77 66.82 -37.62
CA GLY A 177 -46.07 67.16 -39.01
C GLY A 177 -46.86 66.04 -39.73
N VAL A 178 -48.15 66.26 -39.97
CA VAL A 178 -49.04 65.48 -40.88
C VAL A 178 -49.39 66.45 -42.02
N PRO A 179 -49.48 66.05 -43.32
CA PRO A 179 -50.76 65.62 -43.93
C PRO A 179 -50.65 64.46 -44.97
N VAL A 180 -51.59 63.48 -44.99
CA VAL A 180 -52.82 63.32 -45.85
C VAL A 180 -52.47 62.89 -47.31
N VAL A 181 -52.92 61.75 -47.89
CA VAL A 181 -54.24 61.43 -48.54
C VAL A 181 -54.22 59.92 -48.93
N SER A 182 -55.20 59.08 -48.51
CA SER A 182 -56.38 58.53 -49.24
C SER A 182 -56.04 57.64 -50.47
N THR A 183 -56.66 56.51 -50.82
CA THR A 183 -57.87 55.72 -50.50
C THR A 183 -57.63 54.36 -51.21
N ARG A 184 -58.17 53.18 -50.86
CA ARG A 184 -59.56 52.76 -51.07
C ARG A 184 -59.73 51.29 -50.63
N VAL A 185 -60.96 50.99 -50.20
CA VAL A 185 -61.50 49.72 -49.67
C VAL A 185 -61.99 48.79 -50.78
N GLN A 186 -61.91 47.48 -50.54
CA GLN A 186 -62.86 46.39 -50.87
C GLN A 186 -62.36 45.16 -50.08
N GLN A 187 -63.13 44.41 -49.30
CA GLN A 187 -64.57 44.18 -49.19
C GLN A 187 -64.91 43.74 -47.76
#